data_AF-A0A258K642-F1
#
_entry.id   AF-A0A258K642-F1
#
_cell.length_a   1.000
_cell.length_b   1.000
_cell.length_c   1.000
_cell.angle_alpha   90.00
_cell.angle_beta   90.00
_cell.angle_gamma   90.00
#
_symmetry.space_group_name_H-M   'P 1'
#
loop_
_entity.id
_entity.type
_entity.pdbx_description
1 polymer ?
#
loop_
_entity_poly.entity_id
_entity_poly.type
_entity_poly.pdbx_seq_one_letter_code
_entity_poly.pdbx_strand_id
1 'polypeptide(L)' 'GQTLKRGTVIKTIRLTGDAQEIDCRYPGIKGLVLRAEFVKKV' A
#
# COMPACT_ATOMS: atom_id res chain seq x y z
N GLY A 1 -2.24 13.68 10.05
CA GLY A 1 -2.27 12.65 9.00
C GLY A 1 -0.91 12.01 8.90
N GLN A 2 -0.83 10.68 8.74
CA GLN A 2 0.44 9.98 8.54
C GLN A 2 0.75 9.94 7.05
N THR A 3 1.96 10.37 6.65
CA THR A 3 2.37 10.44 5.23
C THR A 3 3.38 9.35 4.93
N LEU A 4 3.15 8.59 3.85
CA LEU A 4 4.10 7.60 3.33
C LEU A 4 5.09 8.31 2.41
N LYS A 5 6.38 8.19 2.70
CA LYS A 5 7.43 8.76 1.86
C LYS A 5 7.79 7.80 0.72
N ARG A 6 8.19 8.35 -0.43
CA ARG A 6 8.75 7.56 -1.54
C ARG A 6 9.93 6.73 -1.02
N GLY A 7 9.99 5.46 -1.43
CA GLY A 7 10.99 4.50 -0.94
C GLY A 7 10.53 3.66 0.25
N THR A 8 9.33 3.90 0.80
CA THR A 8 8.72 3.00 1.77
C THR A 8 8.42 1.66 1.10
N VAL A 9 8.99 0.57 1.62
CA VAL A 9 8.76 -0.79 1.12
C VAL A 9 7.84 -1.52 2.09
N ILE A 10 6.71 -2.01 1.56
CA ILE A 10 5.77 -2.83 2.32
C ILE A 10 5.78 -4.23 1.70
N LYS A 11 6.29 -5.21 2.45
CA LYS A 11 6.43 -6.60 1.98
C LYS A 11 5.11 -7.38 2.03
N THR A 12 4.21 -6.98 2.94
CA THR A 12 2.94 -7.65 3.16
C THR A 12 1.82 -6.89 2.45
N ILE A 13 1.53 -7.30 1.22
CA ILE A 13 0.45 -6.76 0.40
C ILE A 13 -0.58 -7.85 0.05
N ARG A 14 -1.81 -7.44 -0.23
CA ARG A 14 -2.89 -8.27 -0.73
C ARG A 14 -3.57 -7.56 -1.89
N LEU A 15 -3.86 -8.32 -2.94
CA LEU A 15 -4.71 -7.84 -4.02
C LEU A 15 -6.14 -7.73 -3.52
N THR A 16 -6.85 -6.69 -3.95
CA THR A 16 -8.28 -6.53 -3.71
C THR A 16 -9.06 -7.02 -4.94
N GLY A 17 -10.38 -6.80 -4.96
CA GLY A 17 -11.20 -7.02 -6.16
C GLY A 17 -11.06 -5.93 -7.23
N ASP A 18 -10.38 -4.82 -6.91
CA ASP A 18 -10.12 -3.71 -7.84
C ASP A 18 -8.65 -3.70 -8.25
N ALA A 19 -8.38 -3.71 -9.56
CA ALA A 19 -7.03 -3.72 -10.11
C ALA A 19 -6.25 -2.42 -9.84
N GLN A 20 -6.92 -1.34 -9.46
CA GLN A 20 -6.34 -0.05 -9.10
C GLN A 20 -6.00 0.05 -7.61
N GLU A 21 -6.30 -0.96 -6.80
CA GLU A 21 -6.15 -0.91 -5.35
C GLU A 21 -5.35 -2.09 -4.79
N ILE A 22 -4.55 -1.81 -3.76
CA ILE A 22 -3.74 -2.80 -3.07
C ILE A 22 -3.91 -2.59 -1.57
N ASP A 23 -4.37 -3.61 -0.86
CA ASP A 23 -4.40 -3.64 0.60
C ASP A 23 -3.01 -3.96 1.14
N CYS A 24 -2.60 -3.27 2.19
CA CYS A 24 -1.30 -3.49 2.80
C CYS A 24 -1.31 -3.27 4.31
N ARG A 25 -0.37 -3.92 4.99
CA ARG A 25 -0.20 -3.78 6.44
C ARG A 25 0.97 -2.86 6.75
N TYR A 26 0.68 -1.69 7.32
CA TYR A 26 1.68 -0.74 7.80
C TYR A 26 1.56 -0.55 9.33
N PRO A 27 2.68 -0.58 10.08
CA PRO A 27 2.64 -0.35 11.53
C PRO A 27 1.99 0.99 11.87
N GLY A 28 0.95 0.96 12.72
CA GLY A 28 0.24 2.16 13.15
C GLY A 28 -0.86 2.66 12.21
N ILE A 29 -1.06 2.05 11.03
CA ILE A 29 -2.22 2.31 10.17
C ILE A 29 -3.00 1.02 9.97
N LYS A 30 -4.29 1.04 10.32
CA LYS A 30 -5.22 -0.07 10.04
C LYS A 30 -5.94 0.21 8.71
N GLY A 31 -6.10 -0.83 7.87
CA GLY A 31 -6.86 -0.75 6.62
C GLY A 31 -6.24 0.19 5.58
N LEU A 32 -4.91 0.16 5.43
CA LEU A 32 -4.24 1.01 4.45
C LEU A 32 -4.38 0.42 3.04
N VAL A 33 -5.13 1.12 2.20
CA VAL A 33 -5.26 0.82 0.76
C VAL A 33 -4.43 1.82 -0.03
N LEU A 34 -3.59 1.31 -0.94
CA LEU A 34 -2.77 2.11 -1.84
C LEU A 34 -3.29 1.98 -3.27
N ARG A 35 -3.18 3.07 -4.05
CA ARG A 35 -3.49 3.05 -5.49
C ARG A 35 -2.33 2.43 -6.26
N ALA A 36 -2.67 1.55 -7.21
CA ALA A 36 -1.71 0.80 -8.01
C ALA A 36 -0.78 1.71 -8.84
N GLU A 37 -1.27 2.88 -9.26
CA GLU A 37 -0.54 3.86 -10.07
C GLU A 37 0.70 4.46 -9.39
N PHE A 38 0.79 4.40 -8.05
CA PHE A 38 1.92 4.97 -7.28
C PHE A 38 2.87 3.92 -6.70
N VAL A 39 2.62 2.64 -6.93
CA VAL A 39 3.48 1.56 -6.42
C VAL A 39 4.32 0.95 -7.53
N LYS A 40 5.45 0.37 -7.13
CA LYS A 40 6.30 -0.43 -8.01
C LYS A 40 6.63 -1.73 -7.29
N LYS A 41 6.52 -2.85 -8.00
CA LYS A 41 7.04 -4.14 -7.51
C LYS A 41 8.57 -4.01 -7.40
N VAL A 42 9.08 -4.21 -6.19
CA VAL A 42 10.51 -4.27 -5.87
C VAL A 42 10.97 -5.72 -5.93
#